data_AF-A0A7K4JVA2-F1
#
_entry.id   AF-A0A7K4JVA2-F1
#
_cell.length_a   1.000
_cell.length_b   1.000
_cell.length_c   1.000
_cell.angle_alpha   90.00
_cell.angle_beta   90.00
_cell.angle_gamma   90.00
#
_symmetry.space_group_name_H-M   'P 1'
#
loop_
_entity.id
_entity.type
_entity.pdbx_description
1 polymer ?
#
loop_
_entity_poly.entity_id
_entity_poly.type
_entity_poly.pdbx_seq_one_letter_code
_entity_poly.pdbx_strand_id
1 'polypeptide(L)'
;FLRLHSHLATQKVSYSCSPAPEQGQPQLEKEIRFLADSREQSYVASLQGCVLDNESSITDTIFQFSTEELSLLPLRDLAVFHNGDASHHFGFTVGPVCFS
;
A
#
# COMPACT_ATOMS: atom_id res chain seq x y z
N PHE A 1 -20.24 -13.96 7.63
CA PHE A 1 -21.51 -13.24 7.88
C PHE A 1 -21.54 -11.86 7.25
N LEU A 2 -20.56 -10.97 7.49
CA LEU A 2 -20.50 -9.65 6.83
C LEU A 2 -20.58 -9.76 5.30
N ARG A 3 -19.71 -10.58 4.70
CA ARG A 3 -19.74 -10.84 3.25
C ARG A 3 -21.07 -11.38 2.70
N LEU A 4 -21.83 -12.11 3.50
CA LEU A 4 -23.06 -12.75 3.02
C LEU A 4 -24.18 -11.74 2.73
N HIS A 5 -24.13 -10.57 3.38
CA HIS A 5 -25.16 -9.53 3.31
C HIS A 5 -24.64 -8.25 2.65
N SER A 6 -23.65 -8.38 1.78
CA SER A 6 -23.02 -7.26 1.10
C SER A 6 -22.80 -7.62 -0.35
N HIS A 7 -22.65 -6.60 -1.17
CA HIS A 7 -22.33 -6.74 -2.59
C HIS A 7 -21.01 -6.06 -2.93
N LEU A 8 -20.52 -5.17 -2.06
CA LEU A 8 -19.28 -4.45 -2.25
C LEU A 8 -18.41 -4.49 -0.99
N ALA A 9 -17.11 -4.65 -1.17
CA ALA A 9 -16.10 -4.45 -0.15
C ALA A 9 -15.14 -3.33 -0.57
N THR A 10 -14.79 -2.45 0.37
CA THR A 10 -13.78 -1.40 0.16
C THR A 10 -12.78 -1.37 1.30
N GLN A 11 -11.54 -0.99 0.99
CA GLN A 11 -10.47 -0.79 1.99
C GLN A 11 -9.49 0.26 1.49
N LYS A 12 -8.86 0.99 2.41
CA LYS A 12 -7.80 1.95 2.10
C LYS A 12 -6.51 1.59 2.81
N VAL A 13 -5.37 1.85 2.17
CA VAL A 13 -4.05 1.75 2.79
C VAL A 13 -3.28 3.02 2.47
N SER A 14 -2.80 3.71 3.50
CA SER A 14 -1.92 4.87 3.32
C SER A 14 -0.47 4.43 3.41
N TYR A 15 0.33 4.84 2.44
CA TYR A 15 1.78 4.71 2.43
C TYR A 15 2.39 6.06 2.78
N SER A 16 3.33 6.02 3.72
CA SER A 16 4.11 7.15 4.20
C SER A 16 5.57 6.80 4.06
N CYS A 17 6.40 7.76 3.67
CA CYS A 17 7.84 7.53 3.61
C CYS A 17 8.65 8.78 3.89
N SER A 18 9.86 8.55 4.39
CA SER A 18 10.83 9.60 4.69
C SER A 18 12.18 9.26 4.04
N PRO A 19 12.77 10.19 3.29
CA PRO A 19 14.09 10.00 2.70
C PRO A 19 15.16 9.92 3.78
N ALA A 20 16.11 8.98 3.63
CA ALA A 20 17.27 8.91 4.50
C ALA A 20 18.24 10.06 4.14
N PRO A 21 18.73 10.83 5.13
CA PRO A 21 19.55 12.01 4.87
C PRO A 21 20.92 11.69 4.23
N GLU A 22 21.38 10.45 4.29
CA GLU A 22 22.75 10.09 3.88
C GLU A 22 22.90 9.75 2.39
N GLN A 23 21.80 9.59 1.64
CA GLN A 23 21.86 9.17 0.25
C GLN A 23 21.07 10.14 -0.63
N GLY A 24 21.77 11.14 -1.17
CA GLY A 24 21.26 12.07 -2.19
C GLY A 24 20.98 11.42 -3.56
N GLN A 25 20.67 10.12 -3.58
CA GLN A 25 20.30 9.39 -4.80
C GLN A 25 18.78 9.48 -5.00
N PRO A 26 18.31 9.71 -6.23
CA PRO A 26 16.88 9.74 -6.53
C PRO A 26 16.27 8.36 -6.26
N GLN A 27 15.20 8.34 -5.46
CA GLN A 27 14.49 7.10 -5.13
C GLN A 27 13.76 6.59 -6.38
N LEU A 28 14.03 5.33 -6.72
CA LEU A 28 13.39 4.66 -7.84
C LEU A 28 11.99 4.19 -7.45
N GLU A 29 11.13 4.06 -8.46
CA GLU A 29 9.82 3.43 -8.33
C GLU A 29 9.98 1.97 -7.85
N LYS A 30 9.18 1.57 -6.86
CA LYS A 30 9.21 0.21 -6.28
C LYS A 30 7.89 -0.50 -6.53
N GLU A 31 7.97 -1.77 -6.89
CA GLU A 31 6.77 -2.62 -6.96
C GLU A 31 6.30 -2.94 -5.54
N ILE A 32 4.99 -2.90 -5.32
CA ILE A 32 4.33 -3.37 -4.11
C ILE A 32 3.22 -4.36 -4.45
N ARG A 33 3.07 -5.38 -3.61
CA ARG A 33 1.98 -6.33 -3.66
C ARG A 33 1.17 -6.32 -2.37
N PHE A 34 -0.15 -6.40 -2.49
CA PHE A 34 -1.06 -6.53 -1.36
C PHE A 34 -1.77 -7.88 -1.44
N LEU A 35 -1.56 -8.74 -0.44
CA LEU A 35 -2.14 -10.07 -0.39
C LEU A 35 -3.63 -9.98 -0.05
N ALA A 36 -4.46 -10.54 -0.94
CA ALA A 36 -5.90 -10.59 -0.76
C ALA A 36 -6.31 -11.59 0.34
N ASP A 37 -7.55 -11.51 0.83
CA ASP A 37 -8.06 -12.43 1.84
C ASP A 37 -8.11 -13.89 1.36
N SER A 38 -8.35 -14.11 0.07
CA SER A 38 -8.32 -15.43 -0.55
C SER A 38 -6.96 -16.11 -0.46
N ARG A 39 -5.87 -15.34 -0.25
CA ARG A 39 -4.47 -15.78 -0.21
C ARG A 39 -3.94 -16.41 -1.51
N GLU A 40 -4.76 -16.46 -2.55
CA GLU A 40 -4.40 -16.98 -3.87
C GLU A 40 -4.03 -15.86 -4.85
N GLN A 41 -4.41 -14.62 -4.51
CA GLN A 41 -4.26 -13.46 -5.39
C GLN A 41 -3.64 -12.28 -4.65
N SER A 42 -3.03 -11.37 -5.40
CA SER A 42 -2.48 -10.12 -4.87
C SER A 42 -2.77 -8.97 -5.83
N TYR A 43 -3.08 -7.81 -5.27
CA TYR A 43 -3.10 -6.56 -6.02
C TYR A 43 -1.67 -6.08 -6.21
N VAL A 44 -1.32 -5.64 -7.42
CA VAL A 44 0.01 -5.11 -7.75
C VAL A 44 -0.12 -3.61 -7.97
N ALA A 45 0.81 -2.84 -7.41
CA ALA A 45 0.91 -1.41 -7.64
C ALA A 45 2.37 -0.97 -7.60
N SER A 46 2.58 0.32 -7.83
CA SER A 46 3.88 0.97 -7.72
C SER A 46 3.87 2.02 -6.63
N LEU A 47 4.98 2.08 -5.90
CA LEU A 47 5.32 3.17 -4.98
C LEU A 47 6.24 4.12 -5.71
N GLN A 48 5.84 5.39 -5.79
CA GLN A 48 6.77 6.42 -6.24
C GLN A 48 7.88 6.63 -5.19
N GLY A 49 9.07 6.98 -5.67
CA GLY A 49 10.18 7.33 -4.80
C GLY A 49 9.87 8.56 -3.94
N CYS A 50 10.35 8.58 -2.71
CA CYS A 50 10.13 9.69 -1.78
C CYS A 50 11.05 10.83 -2.16
N VAL A 51 10.44 11.95 -2.55
CA VAL A 51 11.16 13.18 -2.86
C VAL A 51 11.07 14.09 -1.63
N LEU A 52 12.21 14.67 -1.22
CA LEU A 52 12.22 15.79 -0.29
C LEU A 52 11.58 16.98 -1.01
N ASP A 53 10.28 17.19 -0.84
CA ASP A 53 9.72 18.51 -1.12
C ASP A 53 10.09 19.41 0.06
N ASN A 54 10.54 20.63 -0.22
CA ASN A 54 11.23 21.55 0.72
C ASN A 54 10.45 21.92 2.01
N GLU A 55 9.25 21.39 2.21
CA GLU A 55 8.31 21.69 3.28
C GLU A 55 7.93 20.44 4.11
N SER A 56 8.91 19.62 4.51
CA SER A 56 8.75 18.55 5.52
C SER A 56 7.78 17.39 5.19
N SER A 57 7.40 17.20 3.93
CA SER A 57 6.22 16.39 3.60
C SER A 57 6.53 14.89 3.44
N ILE A 58 6.10 14.09 4.41
CA ILE A 58 5.75 12.69 4.20
C ILE A 58 4.83 12.63 2.97
N THR A 59 5.25 11.99 1.88
CA THR A 59 4.36 11.78 0.73
C THR A 59 3.33 10.71 1.11
N ASP A 60 2.07 11.11 1.27
CA ASP A 60 0.97 10.19 1.59
C ASP A 60 0.34 9.65 0.29
N THR A 61 0.79 8.46 -0.13
CA THR A 61 0.11 7.73 -1.22
C THR A 61 -1.03 6.91 -0.64
N ILE A 62 -2.26 7.11 -1.11
CA ILE A 62 -3.42 6.34 -0.66
C ILE A 62 -3.82 5.32 -1.72
N PHE A 63 -3.72 4.04 -1.37
CA PHE A 63 -4.27 2.94 -2.15
C PHE A 63 -5.73 2.72 -1.77
N GLN A 64 -6.62 2.70 -2.75
CA GLN A 64 -8.04 2.41 -2.56
C GLN A 64 -8.42 1.12 -3.29
N PHE A 65 -8.93 0.16 -2.54
CA PHE A 65 -9.42 -1.12 -3.02
C PHE A 65 -10.94 -1.12 -2.98
N SER A 66 -11.56 -1.56 -4.07
CA SER A 66 -13.01 -1.68 -4.21
C SER A 66 -13.32 -2.88 -5.09
N THR A 67 -14.13 -3.81 -4.60
CA THR A 67 -14.41 -5.07 -5.31
C THR A 67 -15.77 -5.64 -4.94
N GLU A 68 -16.45 -6.23 -5.93
CA GLU A 68 -17.66 -7.04 -5.71
C GLU A 68 -17.30 -8.49 -5.30
N GLU A 69 -16.06 -8.92 -5.57
CA GLU A 69 -15.54 -10.20 -5.11
C GLU A 69 -15.08 -10.09 -3.66
N LEU A 70 -16.03 -10.31 -2.74
CA LEU A 70 -15.85 -10.05 -1.31
C LEU A 70 -14.79 -10.93 -0.64
N SER A 71 -14.40 -12.04 -1.27
CA SER A 71 -13.31 -12.92 -0.84
C SER A 71 -11.92 -12.30 -1.02
N LEU A 72 -11.80 -11.15 -1.69
CA LEU A 72 -10.50 -10.49 -1.87
C LEU A 72 -10.13 -9.53 -0.73
N LEU A 73 -11.10 -9.06 0.07
CA LEU A 73 -10.87 -8.15 1.20
C LEU A 73 -11.34 -8.77 2.54
N PRO A 74 -10.67 -8.51 3.67
CA PRO A 74 -9.60 -7.53 3.88
C PRO A 74 -8.24 -7.99 3.35
N LEU A 75 -7.35 -7.02 3.09
CA LEU A 75 -5.94 -7.31 2.84
C LEU A 75 -5.31 -8.02 4.04
N ARG A 76 -4.45 -9.00 3.76
CA ARG A 76 -3.82 -9.86 4.77
C ARG A 76 -2.37 -9.53 5.03
N ASP A 77 -1.66 -9.09 4.00
CA ASP A 77 -0.24 -8.77 4.07
C ASP A 77 0.15 -7.83 2.93
N LEU A 78 1.37 -7.30 2.98
CA LEU A 78 1.98 -6.51 1.92
C LEU A 78 3.46 -6.87 1.72
N ALA A 79 3.94 -6.74 0.49
CA ALA A 79 5.33 -6.99 0.14
C ALA A 79 5.87 -5.86 -0.74
N VAL A 80 6.93 -5.19 -0.28
CA VAL A 80 7.64 -4.13 -1.02
C VAL A 80 8.89 -4.72 -1.66
N PHE A 81 9.02 -4.59 -2.97
CA PHE A 81 10.16 -5.08 -3.72
C PHE A 81 11.21 -3.98 -3.81
N HIS A 82 12.25 -4.12 -3.00
CA HIS A 82 13.27 -3.08 -2.82
C HIS A 82 14.31 -3.03 -3.96
N ASN A 83 14.36 -4.02 -4.86
CA ASN A 83 15.27 -4.05 -6.02
C ASN A 83 16.74 -3.72 -5.70
N GLY A 84 17.21 -4.09 -4.50
CA GLY A 84 18.56 -3.79 -4.01
C GLY A 84 18.71 -2.48 -3.20
N ASP A 85 17.68 -1.64 -3.13
CA ASP A 85 17.67 -0.39 -2.36
C ASP A 85 16.84 -0.51 -1.07
N ALA A 86 17.53 -0.79 0.04
CA ALA A 86 16.94 -0.89 1.39
C ALA A 86 17.13 0.38 2.24
N SER A 87 17.52 1.50 1.63
CA SER A 87 17.96 2.70 2.35
C SER A 87 16.84 3.56 2.95
N HIS A 88 15.61 3.42 2.45
CA HIS A 88 14.48 4.26 2.84
C HIS A 88 13.75 3.76 4.09
N HIS A 89 13.21 4.70 4.87
CA HIS A 89 12.23 4.42 5.91
C HIS A 89 10.83 4.65 5.34
N PHE A 90 9.96 3.67 5.51
CA PHE A 90 8.57 3.75 5.08
C PHE A 90 7.65 3.10 6.11
N GLY A 91 6.39 3.50 6.08
CA GLY A 91 5.34 2.98 6.93
C GLY A 91 4.02 2.87 6.17
N PHE A 92 3.21 1.88 6.56
CA PHE A 92 1.87 1.71 6.04
C PHE A 92 0.85 1.84 7.17
N THR A 93 -0.24 2.55 6.91
CA THR A 93 -1.42 2.57 7.76
C THR A 93 -2.54 1.82 7.04
N VAL A 94 -2.89 0.65 7.56
CA VAL A 94 -3.96 -0.20 7.00
C VAL A 94 -5.30 0.26 7.56
N GLY A 95 -6.15 0.82 6.71
CA GLY A 95 -7.49 1.25 7.07
C GLY A 95 -8.46 0.07 7.25
N PRO A 96 -9.63 0.31 7.86
CA PRO A 96 -10.67 -0.71 8.02
C PRO A 96 -11.21 -1.17 6.67
N VAL A 97 -11.67 -2.42 6.62
CA VAL A 97 -12.50 -2.92 5.51
C VAL A 97 -13.96 -2.57 5.78
N CYS A 98 -14.64 -2.05 4.77
CA CYS A 98 -16.06 -1.71 4.80
C CYS A 98 -16.82 -2.63 3.85
N PHE A 99 -17.90 -3.24 4.33
CA PHE A 99 -18.81 -4.07 3.53
C PHE A 99 -20.17 -3.37 3.43
N SER A 100 -20.75 -3.30 2.23
CA SER A 100 -22.05 -2.70 1.95
C SER A 100 -22.87 -3.51 0.97
#